data_AF-A0A2G9NAR1-F1
#
_entry.id   AF-A0A2G9NAR1-F1
#
_cell.length_a   1.000
_cell.length_b   1.000
_cell.length_c   1.000
_cell.angle_alpha   90.00
_cell.angle_beta   90.00
_cell.angle_gamma   90.00
#
_symmetry.space_group_name_H-M   'P 1'
#
loop_
_entity.id
_entity.type
_entity.pdbx_description
1 polymer ?
#
loop_
_entity_poly.entity_id
_entity_poly.type
_entity_poly.pdbx_seq_one_letter_code
_entity_poly.pdbx_strand_id
1 'polypeptide(L)'
;MQETVNVNKIGQEVLHQLEDFNKKMWDAVSFRMVHAMMSQESVLKDSYQKTQSYRKQRWEKALKQSHGNKRKAYQLLALEEFN
;
A
#
# COMPACT_ATOMS: atom_id res chain seq x y z
N MET A 1 -31.66 11.25 -52.18
CA MET A 1 -31.68 9.86 -51.69
C MET A 1 -31.51 9.94 -50.18
N GLN A 2 -32.56 9.64 -49.40
CA GLN A 2 -32.44 9.56 -47.95
C GLN A 2 -31.72 8.24 -47.65
N GLU A 3 -30.52 8.31 -47.09
CA GLU A 3 -29.85 7.14 -46.53
C GLU A 3 -30.73 6.62 -45.39
N THR A 4 -31.30 5.44 -45.57
CA THR A 4 -32.05 4.75 -44.52
C THR A 4 -31.07 4.45 -43.40
N VAL A 5 -31.19 5.18 -42.29
CA VAL A 5 -30.34 5.02 -41.11
C VAL A 5 -30.34 3.55 -40.70
N ASN A 6 -29.19 2.88 -40.84
CA ASN A 6 -29.05 1.48 -40.47
C ASN A 6 -28.79 1.39 -38.96
N VAL A 7 -29.88 1.40 -38.20
CA VAL A 7 -29.89 1.37 -36.73
C VAL A 7 -29.10 0.19 -36.17
N ASN A 8 -29.09 -0.97 -36.86
CA ASN A 8 -28.35 -2.15 -36.42
C ASN A 8 -26.83 -1.94 -36.49
N LYS A 9 -26.35 -1.29 -37.57
CA LYS A 9 -24.92 -0.95 -37.71
C LYS A 9 -24.48 0.03 -36.63
N ILE A 10 -25.28 1.06 -36.37
CA ILE A 10 -25.02 2.03 -35.30
C ILE A 10 -25.01 1.35 -33.93
N GLY A 11 -25.95 0.43 -33.67
CA GLY A 11 -26.00 -0.34 -32.44
C GLY A 11 -24.74 -1.18 -32.22
N GLN A 12 -24.22 -1.84 -33.26
CA GLN A 12 -22.98 -2.61 -33.19
C GLN A 12 -21.76 -1.72 -32.94
N GLU A 13 -21.68 -0.57 -33.61
CA GLU A 13 -20.59 0.40 -33.38
C GLU A 13 -20.59 0.94 -31.94
N VAL A 14 -21.76 1.25 -31.39
CA VAL A 14 -21.90 1.70 -29.99
C VAL A 14 -21.50 0.59 -29.01
N LEU A 15 -21.93 -0.66 -29.25
CA LEU A 15 -21.54 -1.78 -28.39
C LEU A 15 -20.03 -1.99 -28.37
N HIS A 16 -19.37 -1.95 -29.53
CA HIS A 16 -17.91 -2.06 -29.58
C HIS A 16 -17.19 -0.90 -28.88
N GLN A 17 -17.69 0.33 -29.01
CA GLN A 17 -17.14 1.47 -28.28
C GLN A 17 -17.27 1.30 -26.76
N LEU A 18 -18.39 0.76 -26.29
CA LEU A 18 -18.61 0.47 -24.87
C LEU A 18 -17.70 -0.65 -24.37
N GLU A 19 -17.50 -1.71 -25.16
CA GLU A 19 -16.55 -2.79 -24.84
C GLU A 19 -15.11 -2.26 -24.72
N ASP A 20 -14.68 -1.44 -25.68
CA ASP A 20 -13.35 -0.82 -25.68
C ASP A 20 -13.17 0.14 -24.49
N PHE A 21 -14.20 0.93 -24.18
CA PHE A 21 -14.19 1.81 -23.02
C PHE A 21 -14.07 1.01 -21.72
N ASN A 22 -14.88 -0.04 -21.56
CA ASN A 22 -14.84 -0.90 -20.38
C ASN A 22 -13.47 -1.56 -20.22
N LYS A 23 -12.88 -2.05 -21.32
CA LYS A 23 -11.54 -2.64 -21.29
C LYS A 23 -10.49 -1.64 -20.81
N LYS A 24 -10.47 -0.43 -21.38
CA LYS A 24 -9.53 0.64 -20.97
C LYS A 24 -9.70 1.02 -19.49
N MET A 25 -10.94 1.09 -19.01
CA MET A 25 -11.23 1.36 -17.61
C MET A 25 -10.70 0.25 -16.70
N TRP A 26 -10.95 -1.02 -17.03
CA TRP A 26 -10.45 -2.16 -16.28
C TRP A 26 -8.93 -2.25 -16.27
N ASP A 27 -8.28 -1.98 -17.40
CA ASP A 27 -6.81 -1.93 -17.50
C ASP A 27 -6.24 -0.83 -16.58
N ALA A 28 -6.85 0.36 -16.57
CA ALA A 28 -6.42 1.47 -15.72
C ALA A 28 -6.61 1.18 -14.21
N VAL A 29 -7.73 0.56 -13.83
CA VAL A 29 -8.00 0.16 -12.44
C VAL A 29 -7.01 -0.92 -12.00
N SER A 30 -6.80 -1.94 -12.83
CA SER A 30 -5.87 -3.03 -12.55
C SER A 30 -4.45 -2.53 -12.37
N PHE A 31 -3.98 -1.63 -13.25
CA PHE A 31 -2.67 -0.99 -13.12
C PHE A 31 -2.52 -0.25 -11.79
N ARG A 32 -3.51 0.56 -11.40
CA ARG A 32 -3.48 1.30 -10.12
C ARG A 32 -3.43 0.37 -8.92
N MET A 33 -4.18 -0.72 -8.93
CA MET A 33 -4.17 -1.70 -7.83
C MET A 33 -2.83 -2.41 -7.70
N VAL A 34 -2.26 -2.89 -8.82
CA VAL A 34 -0.93 -3.52 -8.85
C VAL A 34 0.14 -2.55 -8.38
N HIS A 35 0.12 -1.31 -8.89
CA HIS A 35 1.07 -0.27 -8.46
C HIS A 35 0.95 0.04 -6.97
N ALA A 36 -0.28 0.13 -6.42
CA ALA A 36 -0.49 0.35 -4.99
C ALA A 36 0.09 -0.81 -4.16
N MET A 37 -0.13 -2.06 -4.55
CA MET A 37 0.47 -3.23 -3.90
C MET A 37 2.00 -3.19 -3.94
N MET A 38 2.60 -2.97 -5.11
CA MET A 38 4.06 -2.90 -5.26
C MET A 38 4.66 -1.72 -4.49
N SER A 39 3.96 -0.59 -4.41
CA SER A 39 4.43 0.59 -3.65
C SER A 39 4.54 0.31 -2.14
N GLN A 40 3.71 -0.59 -1.61
CA GLN A 40 3.76 -0.99 -0.21
C GLN A 40 4.76 -2.13 0.04
N GLU A 41 5.18 -2.85 -1.01
CA GLU A 41 6.03 -4.03 -0.90
C GLU A 41 7.36 -3.72 -0.21
N SER A 42 8.02 -2.62 -0.54
CA SER A 42 9.29 -2.22 0.10
C SER A 42 9.12 -1.87 1.58
N VAL A 43 8.00 -1.22 1.95
CA VAL A 43 7.69 -0.87 3.34
C VAL A 43 7.41 -2.13 4.16
N LEU A 44 6.66 -3.08 3.59
CA LEU A 44 6.31 -4.34 4.23
C LEU A 44 7.50 -5.30 4.33
N LYS A 45 8.32 -5.39 3.27
CA LYS A 45 9.51 -6.26 3.20
C LYS A 45 10.49 -5.97 4.32
N ASP A 46 10.70 -4.69 4.63
CA ASP A 46 11.65 -4.28 5.67
C ASP A 46 10.98 -4.07 7.03
N SER A 47 9.66 -4.20 7.14
CA SER A 47 8.91 -3.91 8.38
C SER A 47 9.43 -4.70 9.58
N TYR A 48 9.76 -5.98 9.37
CA TYR A 48 10.34 -6.84 10.39
C TYR A 48 11.71 -6.34 10.85
N GLN A 49 12.62 -6.06 9.91
CA GLN A 49 13.97 -5.58 10.21
C GLN A 49 13.95 -4.20 10.88
N LYS A 50 13.06 -3.31 10.43
CA LYS A 50 12.84 -1.99 11.03
C LYS A 50 12.33 -2.12 12.46
N THR A 51 11.37 -3.02 12.70
CA THR A 51 10.83 -3.30 14.05
C THR A 51 11.91 -3.84 14.98
N GLN A 52 12.72 -4.79 14.53
CA GLN A 52 13.82 -5.35 15.33
C GLN A 52 14.89 -4.30 15.64
N SER A 53 15.28 -3.51 14.65
CA SER A 53 16.23 -2.41 14.82
C SER A 53 15.73 -1.38 15.82
N TYR A 54 14.47 -0.97 15.71
CA TYR A 54 13.83 -0.05 16.66
C TYR A 54 13.82 -0.61 18.09
N ARG A 55 13.40 -1.88 18.27
CA ARG A 55 13.40 -2.53 19.59
C ARG A 55 14.80 -2.57 20.20
N LYS A 56 15.82 -2.90 19.40
CA LYS A 56 17.22 -2.92 19.84
C LYS A 56 17.69 -1.53 20.29
N GLN A 57 17.47 -0.51 19.47
CA GLN A 57 17.85 0.88 19.80
C GLN A 57 17.14 1.36 21.08
N ARG A 58 15.84 1.07 21.21
CA ARG A 58 15.05 1.46 22.39
C ARG A 58 15.56 0.76 23.65
N TRP A 59 15.92 -0.52 23.56
CA TRP A 59 16.54 -1.27 24.67
C TRP A 59 17.91 -0.71 25.06
N GLU A 60 18.77 -0.42 24.09
CA GLU A 60 20.10 0.18 24.33
C GLU A 60 19.98 1.56 25.00
N LYS A 61 19.02 2.38 24.58
CA LYS A 61 18.70 3.67 25.21
C LYS A 61 18.26 3.48 26.67
N ALA A 62 17.34 2.56 26.93
CA ALA A 62 16.86 2.26 28.28
C ALA A 62 17.98 1.75 29.19
N LEU A 63 18.83 0.85 28.68
CA LEU A 63 19.99 0.36 29.42
C LEU A 63 20.97 1.49 29.76
N LYS A 64 21.25 2.37 28.80
CA LYS A 64 22.14 3.51 29.02
C LYS A 64 21.60 4.45 30.11
N GLN A 65 20.31 4.78 30.06
CA GLN A 65 19.66 5.64 31.08
C GLN A 65 19.57 4.98 32.45
N SER A 66 19.42 3.66 32.49
CA SER A 66 19.40 2.88 33.72
C SER A 66 20.80 2.56 34.28
N HIS A 67 21.87 3.06 33.65
CA HIS A 67 23.26 2.73 33.97
C HIS A 67 23.54 1.21 34.00
N GLY A 68 22.95 0.47 33.05
CA GLY A 68 23.11 -0.98 32.93
C GLY A 68 22.17 -1.81 33.81
N ASN A 69 21.31 -1.19 34.63
CA ASN A 69 20.35 -1.91 35.46
C ASN A 69 19.15 -2.40 34.63
N LYS A 70 19.16 -3.68 34.27
CA LYS A 70 18.12 -4.31 33.45
C LYS A 70 16.70 -4.13 34.01
N ARG A 71 16.50 -4.22 35.33
CA ARG A 71 15.17 -4.08 35.95
C ARG A 71 14.63 -2.66 35.76
N LYS A 72 15.47 -1.65 35.98
CA LYS A 72 15.12 -0.26 35.74
C LYS A 72 14.92 0.03 34.25
N ALA A 73 15.71 -0.58 33.36
CA ALA A 73 15.52 -0.47 31.91
C ALA A 73 14.14 -1.00 31.46
N TYR A 74 13.69 -2.14 32.00
CA TYR A 74 12.35 -2.65 31.72
C TYR A 74 11.25 -1.74 32.27
N GLN A 75 11.45 -1.13 33.44
CA GLN A 75 10.51 -0.14 33.99
C GLN A 75 10.41 1.09 33.09
N LEU A 76 11.53 1.58 32.54
CA LEU A 76 11.53 2.70 31.58
C LEU A 76 10.79 2.33 30.29
N LEU A 77 11.00 1.13 29.74
CA LEU A 77 10.33 0.68 28.52
C LEU A 77 8.82 0.50 28.67
N ALA A 78 8.34 0.27 29.91
CA ALA A 78 6.91 0.15 30.20
C ALA A 78 6.19 1.51 30.26
N LEU A 79 6.92 2.63 30.27
CA LEU A 79 6.34 3.97 30.23
C LEU A 79 5.90 4.31 28.80
N GLU A 80 4.65 4.76 28.63
CA GLU A 80 4.10 5.15 27.32
C GLU A 80 4.91 6.26 26.64
N GLU A 81 5.48 7.18 27.42
CA GLU A 81 6.23 8.33 26.92
C GLU A 81 7.68 8.00 26.53
N PHE A 82 8.17 6.79 26.85
CA PHE A 82 9.56 6.43 26.62
C PHE A 82 9.81 6.02 25.16
N ASN A 83 9.94 7.00 24.27
CA ASN A 83 10.32 6.82 22.87
C ASN A 83 11.83 7.00 22.66
#